data_AF-J9EM00-F1
#
_entry.id   AF-J9EM00-F1
#
_cell.length_a   1.000
_cell.length_b   1.000
_cell.length_c   1.000
_cell.angle_alpha   90.00
_cell.angle_beta   90.00
_cell.angle_gamma   90.00
#
_symmetry.space_group_name_H-M   'P 1'
#
loop_
_entity.id
_entity.type
_entity.pdbx_description
1 polymer ?
#
loop_
_entity_poly.entity_id
_entity_poly.type
_entity_poly.pdbx_seq_one_letter_code
_entity_poly.pdbx_strand_id
1 'polypeptide(L)'
;MKTLALPSQTVSFGAGSAEIKKLKVESFESPDIRISLVAPNGLIFSTSGGSIAISGSWNAAYRILWTMYISGDLSVKISGIKTLTRVNLLSQKGKLQLHFEECRLKIGNLNLKLYGGIGSWIASYFTSGAENDIKRSIEKDVSQF
;
A
#
# COMPACT_ATOMS: atom_id res chain seq x y z
N MET A 1 -9.45 -18.83 9.00
CA MET A 1 -8.99 -17.48 8.62
C MET A 1 -8.23 -17.59 7.31
N LYS A 2 -8.63 -16.86 6.26
CA LYS A 2 -7.98 -16.90 4.95
C LYS A 2 -6.79 -15.92 4.99
N THR A 3 -5.58 -16.43 5.14
CA THR A 3 -4.35 -15.64 5.01
C THR A 3 -4.24 -15.18 3.55
N LEU A 4 -4.35 -13.88 3.31
CA LEU A 4 -3.99 -13.29 2.02
C LEU A 4 -2.47 -13.49 1.85
N ALA A 5 -2.09 -14.49 1.07
CA ALA A 5 -0.70 -14.69 0.69
C ALA A 5 -0.33 -13.58 -0.30
N LEU A 6 0.38 -12.57 0.18
CA LEU A 6 0.86 -11.48 -0.65
C LEU A 6 2.06 -11.98 -1.48
N PRO A 7 2.10 -11.70 -2.79
CA PRO A 7 3.18 -12.16 -3.64
C PRO A 7 4.51 -11.51 -3.23
N SER A 8 5.62 -12.23 -3.43
CA SER A 8 6.95 -11.65 -3.27
C SER A 8 7.16 -10.51 -4.26
N GLN A 9 7.89 -9.48 -3.84
CA GLN A 9 8.18 -8.32 -4.68
C GLN A 9 9.69 -8.11 -4.80
N THR A 10 10.13 -7.69 -5.98
CA THR A 10 11.53 -7.35 -6.24
C THR A 10 11.63 -5.85 -6.48
N VAL A 11 12.51 -5.20 -5.73
CA VAL A 11 12.77 -3.75 -5.82
C VAL A 11 14.24 -3.55 -6.20
N SER A 12 14.48 -2.85 -7.30
CA SER A 12 15.83 -2.48 -7.75
C SER A 12 16.21 -1.10 -7.22
N PHE A 13 17.45 -0.92 -6.76
CA PHE A 13 17.95 0.35 -6.25
C PHE A 13 19.44 0.54 -6.55
N GLY A 14 19.81 1.61 -7.24
CA GLY A 14 21.21 1.88 -7.62
C GLY A 14 21.87 0.66 -8.27
N ALA A 15 22.94 0.14 -7.66
CA ALA A 15 23.68 -1.04 -8.09
C ALA A 15 23.26 -2.36 -7.40
N GLY A 16 22.08 -2.41 -6.79
CA GLY A 16 21.57 -3.59 -6.08
C GLY A 16 20.09 -3.86 -6.29
N SER A 17 19.65 -4.98 -5.73
CA SER A 17 18.25 -5.41 -5.73
C SER A 17 17.87 -6.01 -4.39
N ALA A 18 16.62 -5.84 -3.99
CA ALA A 18 16.03 -6.41 -2.79
C ALA A 18 14.83 -7.26 -3.19
N GLU A 19 14.75 -8.45 -2.62
CA GLU A 19 13.64 -9.37 -2.74
C GLU A 19 12.90 -9.44 -1.41
N ILE A 20 11.64 -9.04 -1.43
CA ILE A 20 10.73 -9.03 -0.30
C ILE A 20 9.90 -10.32 -0.33
N LYS A 21 9.91 -11.06 0.78
CA LYS A 21 9.32 -12.39 0.91
C LYS A 21 8.52 -12.51 2.21
N LYS A 22 7.71 -13.59 2.27
CA LYS A 22 6.96 -13.99 3.48
C LYS A 22 6.06 -12.86 4.00
N LEU A 23 5.50 -12.08 3.10
CA LEU A 23 4.60 -10.98 3.43
C LEU A 23 3.34 -11.54 4.09
N LYS A 24 2.99 -10.98 5.26
CA LYS A 24 1.83 -11.38 6.05
C LYS A 24 1.15 -10.16 6.62
N VAL A 25 -0.18 -10.09 6.45
CA VAL A 25 -1.00 -9.12 7.16
C VAL A 25 -1.11 -9.57 8.61
N GLU A 26 -0.57 -8.77 9.52
CA GLU A 26 -0.60 -9.01 10.98
C GLU A 26 -1.88 -8.46 11.60
N SER A 27 -2.32 -7.28 11.15
CA SER A 27 -3.59 -6.71 11.58
C SER A 27 -4.22 -5.86 10.49
N PHE A 28 -5.54 -5.82 10.52
CA PHE A 28 -6.36 -4.94 9.71
C PHE A 28 -7.45 -4.34 10.61
N GLU A 29 -7.40 -3.02 10.79
CA GLU A 29 -8.47 -2.26 11.42
C GLU A 29 -9.28 -1.62 10.31
N SER A 30 -10.55 -2.01 10.21
CA SER A 30 -11.46 -1.43 9.22
C SER A 30 -11.59 0.08 9.45
N PRO A 31 -11.54 0.91 8.40
CA PRO A 31 -11.86 2.32 8.52
C PRO A 31 -13.36 2.50 8.81
N ASP A 32 -13.71 3.68 9.31
CA ASP A 32 -15.11 4.09 9.38
C ASP A 32 -15.62 4.35 7.97
N ILE A 33 -16.71 3.70 7.58
CA ILE A 33 -17.30 3.82 6.25
C ILE A 33 -18.57 4.66 6.35
N ARG A 34 -18.69 5.68 5.49
CA ARG A 34 -19.87 6.51 5.34
C ARG A 34 -20.34 6.50 3.90
N ILE A 35 -21.64 6.31 3.72
CA ILE A 35 -22.29 6.33 2.42
C ILE A 35 -23.27 7.49 2.41
N SER A 36 -23.13 8.38 1.44
CA SER A 36 -24.00 9.55 1.27
C SER A 36 -24.63 9.54 -0.11
N LEU A 37 -25.92 9.87 -0.18
CA LEU A 37 -26.63 10.09 -1.43
C LEU A 37 -26.33 11.50 -1.95
N VAL A 38 -26.07 11.63 -3.25
CA VAL A 38 -25.79 12.90 -3.92
C VAL A 38 -26.71 13.03 -5.14
N ALA A 39 -27.44 14.12 -5.22
CA ALA A 39 -28.31 14.37 -6.37
C ALA A 39 -27.49 14.63 -7.65
N PRO A 40 -28.01 14.25 -8.84
CA PRO A 40 -29.31 13.62 -9.06
C PRO A 40 -29.33 12.09 -8.85
N ASN A 41 -28.26 11.36 -9.17
CA ASN A 41 -28.19 9.88 -9.09
C ASN A 41 -26.81 9.38 -8.64
N GLY A 42 -26.23 9.99 -7.61
CA GLY A 42 -24.87 9.71 -7.12
C GLY A 42 -24.84 9.10 -5.72
N LEU A 43 -23.78 8.35 -5.47
CA LEU A 43 -23.36 7.84 -4.17
C LEU A 43 -21.94 8.32 -3.93
N ILE A 44 -21.66 8.81 -2.72
CA ILE A 44 -20.30 9.00 -2.24
C ILE A 44 -20.04 7.97 -1.15
N PHE A 45 -19.04 7.14 -1.39
CA PHE A 45 -18.42 6.28 -0.40
C PHE A 45 -17.21 7.03 0.16
N SER A 46 -17.20 7.29 1.45
CA SER A 46 -16.05 7.88 2.12
C SER A 46 -15.60 6.98 3.26
N THR A 47 -14.28 6.83 3.40
CA THR A 47 -13.67 6.12 4.51
C THR A 47 -12.77 7.06 5.28
N SER A 48 -12.72 6.87 6.60
CA SER A 48 -11.82 7.62 7.48
C SER A 48 -11.19 6.70 8.50
N GLY A 49 -9.88 6.79 8.65
CA GLY A 49 -9.15 6.02 9.66
C GLY A 49 -8.73 4.65 9.12
N GLY A 50 -8.81 3.64 9.96
CA GLY A 50 -8.31 2.31 9.63
C GLY A 50 -6.78 2.23 9.59
N SER A 51 -6.29 1.01 9.73
CA SER A 51 -4.87 0.71 9.75
C SER A 51 -4.58 -0.70 9.26
N ILE A 52 -3.40 -0.90 8.70
CA ILE A 52 -2.92 -2.21 8.23
C ILE A 52 -1.49 -2.37 8.74
N ALA A 53 -1.22 -3.47 9.42
CA ALA A 53 0.13 -3.89 9.77
C ALA A 53 0.52 -5.10 8.94
N ILE A 54 1.67 -5.03 8.30
CA ILE A 54 2.25 -6.10 7.48
C ILE A 54 3.63 -6.41 8.02
N SER A 55 3.95 -7.69 8.14
CA SER A 55 5.30 -8.18 8.41
C SER A 55 5.84 -8.89 7.18
N GLY A 56 7.16 -9.03 7.12
CA GLY A 56 7.81 -9.83 6.09
C GLY A 56 9.31 -9.95 6.34
N SER A 57 9.99 -10.49 5.34
CA SER A 57 11.44 -10.61 5.31
C SER A 57 11.97 -10.05 3.99
N TRP A 58 13.20 -9.58 3.99
CA TRP A 58 13.85 -9.08 2.79
C TRP A 58 15.25 -9.67 2.68
N ASN A 59 15.71 -9.86 1.45
CA ASN A 59 17.09 -10.19 1.12
C ASN A 59 17.54 -9.20 0.06
N ALA A 60 18.67 -8.54 0.24
CA ALA A 60 19.24 -7.67 -0.76
C ALA A 60 20.65 -8.10 -1.17
N ALA A 61 20.93 -7.94 -2.46
CA ALA A 61 22.25 -8.06 -3.02
C ALA A 61 22.70 -6.67 -3.47
N TYR A 62 23.86 -6.22 -3.01
CA TYR A 62 24.42 -4.93 -3.38
C TYR A 62 25.85 -5.09 -3.87
N ARG A 63 26.15 -4.47 -5.03
CA ARG A 63 27.45 -4.57 -5.68
C ARG A 63 28.19 -3.24 -5.57
N ILE A 64 29.31 -3.24 -4.85
CA ILE A 64 30.28 -2.13 -4.80
C ILE A 64 31.57 -2.57 -5.49
N LEU A 65 32.46 -3.22 -4.74
CA LEU A 65 33.68 -3.87 -5.24
C LEU A 65 33.52 -5.41 -5.30
N TRP A 66 32.72 -5.96 -4.39
CA TRP A 66 32.24 -7.35 -4.36
C TRP A 66 30.74 -7.35 -4.04
N THR A 67 30.05 -8.47 -4.31
CA THR A 67 28.61 -8.61 -4.01
C THR A 67 28.42 -8.91 -2.52
N MET A 68 27.75 -8.01 -1.82
CA MET A 68 27.33 -8.22 -0.43
C MET A 68 25.88 -8.70 -0.40
N TYR A 69 25.64 -9.73 0.41
CA TYR A 69 24.30 -10.23 0.69
C TYR A 69 23.91 -9.83 2.11
N ILE A 70 22.76 -9.19 2.22
CA ILE A 70 22.19 -8.75 3.49
C ILE A 70 20.74 -9.19 3.55
N SER A 71 20.28 -9.51 4.74
CA SER A 71 18.91 -9.96 4.95
C SER A 71 18.41 -9.52 6.31
N GLY A 72 17.09 -9.56 6.45
CA GLY A 72 16.44 -9.33 7.72
C GLY A 72 14.94 -9.29 7.59
N ASP A 73 14.30 -8.80 8.63
CA ASP A 73 12.85 -8.69 8.70
C ASP A 73 12.40 -7.27 8.40
N LEU A 74 11.15 -7.12 8.01
CA LEU A 74 10.51 -5.82 7.83
C LEU A 74 9.15 -5.80 8.50
N SER A 75 8.75 -4.59 8.91
CA SER A 75 7.39 -4.29 9.36
C SER A 75 6.93 -3.00 8.71
N VAL A 76 5.76 -3.04 8.08
CA VAL A 76 5.09 -1.88 7.50
C VAL A 76 3.81 -1.64 8.27
N LYS A 77 3.63 -0.42 8.78
CA LYS A 77 2.37 0.02 9.37
C LYS A 77 1.80 1.18 8.57
N ILE A 78 0.63 0.96 7.98
CA ILE A 78 -0.15 1.97 7.26
C ILE A 78 -1.31 2.39 8.17
N SER A 79 -1.55 3.69 8.31
CA SER A 79 -2.61 4.20 9.18
C SER A 79 -3.21 5.51 8.67
N GLY A 80 -4.43 5.80 9.11
CA GLY A 80 -5.15 7.01 8.71
C GLY A 80 -5.53 6.97 7.24
N ILE A 81 -5.97 5.81 6.77
CA ILE A 81 -6.40 5.60 5.39
C ILE A 81 -7.71 6.38 5.17
N LYS A 82 -7.76 7.17 4.11
CA LYS A 82 -8.95 7.94 3.75
C LYS A 82 -9.22 7.73 2.29
N THR A 83 -10.41 7.25 1.97
CA THR A 83 -10.86 7.08 0.60
C THR A 83 -12.09 7.93 0.38
N LEU A 84 -12.21 8.52 -0.81
CA LEU A 84 -13.43 9.11 -1.30
C LEU A 84 -13.68 8.56 -2.70
N THR A 85 -14.79 7.88 -2.88
CA THR A 85 -15.20 7.31 -4.15
C THR A 85 -16.59 7.83 -4.51
N ARG A 86 -16.70 8.51 -5.65
CA ARG A 86 -17.99 8.94 -6.21
C ARG A 86 -18.43 7.93 -7.26
N VAL A 87 -19.66 7.45 -7.11
CA VAL A 87 -20.28 6.48 -8.00
C VAL A 87 -21.62 7.02 -8.46
N ASN A 88 -21.83 7.08 -9.77
CA ASN A 88 -23.12 7.40 -10.35
C ASN A 88 -23.90 6.14 -10.70
N LEU A 89 -25.19 6.19 -10.41
CA LEU A 89 -26.17 5.16 -10.71
C LEU A 89 -26.79 5.48 -12.06
N LEU A 90 -26.43 4.71 -13.09
CA LEU A 90 -26.95 4.86 -14.44
C LEU A 90 -27.91 3.71 -14.74
N SER A 91 -29.03 3.99 -15.41
CA SER A 91 -29.90 2.94 -15.96
C SER A 91 -29.68 2.84 -17.46
N GLN A 92 -29.14 1.71 -17.92
CA GLN A 92 -28.98 1.43 -19.35
C GLN A 92 -29.75 0.16 -19.70
N LYS A 93 -30.71 0.28 -20.63
CA LYS A 93 -31.56 -0.84 -21.07
C LYS A 93 -32.27 -1.56 -19.90
N GLY A 94 -32.71 -0.81 -18.89
CA GLY A 94 -33.38 -1.35 -17.70
C GLY A 94 -32.46 -2.04 -16.69
N LYS A 95 -31.13 -1.96 -16.87
CA LYS A 95 -30.13 -2.48 -15.94
C LYS A 95 -29.42 -1.35 -15.23
N LEU A 96 -29.32 -1.45 -13.90
CA LEU A 96 -28.50 -0.55 -13.09
C LEU A 96 -27.02 -0.79 -13.38
N GLN A 97 -26.29 0.29 -13.70
CA GLN A 97 -24.85 0.32 -13.86
C GLN A 97 -24.26 1.28 -12.84
N LEU A 98 -23.13 0.88 -12.26
CA LEU A 98 -22.32 1.71 -11.39
C LEU A 98 -21.21 2.34 -12.24
N HIS A 99 -21.22 3.66 -12.34
CA HIS A 99 -20.17 4.42 -13.01
C HIS A 99 -19.32 5.12 -11.97
N PHE A 100 -18.07 4.69 -11.82
CA PHE A 100 -17.12 5.30 -10.90
C PHE A 100 -16.55 6.57 -11.53
N GLU A 101 -16.94 7.74 -11.02
CA GLU A 101 -16.47 9.02 -11.56
C GLU A 101 -15.13 9.44 -10.96
N GLU A 102 -14.94 9.15 -9.68
CA GLU A 102 -13.80 9.65 -8.93
C GLU A 102 -13.42 8.66 -7.84
N CYS A 103 -12.11 8.39 -7.73
CA CYS A 103 -11.52 7.73 -6.59
C CYS A 103 -10.35 8.57 -6.09
N ARG A 104 -10.36 8.90 -4.80
CA ARG A 104 -9.21 9.50 -4.13
C ARG A 104 -8.87 8.64 -2.94
N LEU A 105 -7.72 7.99 -2.98
CA LEU A 105 -7.10 7.39 -1.80
C LEU A 105 -6.05 8.35 -1.25
N LYS A 106 -6.04 8.51 0.07
CA LYS A 106 -4.99 9.22 0.80
C LYS A 106 -4.56 8.38 1.99
N ILE A 107 -3.27 8.13 2.08
CA ILE A 107 -2.68 7.47 3.25
C ILE A 107 -2.18 8.56 4.21
N GLY A 108 -2.55 8.46 5.48
CA GLY A 108 -2.06 9.37 6.51
C GLY A 108 -0.57 9.15 6.78
N ASN A 109 -0.26 8.02 7.39
CA ASN A 109 1.09 7.64 7.79
C ASN A 109 1.43 6.23 7.29
N LEU A 110 2.65 6.07 6.77
CA LEU A 110 3.26 4.80 6.42
C LEU A 110 4.59 4.75 7.14
N ASN A 111 4.79 3.74 7.98
CA ASN A 111 6.02 3.55 8.74
C ASN A 111 6.62 2.19 8.36
N LEU A 112 7.76 2.24 7.68
CA LEU A 112 8.56 1.09 7.29
C LEU A 112 9.73 0.94 8.28
N LYS A 113 9.75 -0.19 8.98
CA LYS A 113 10.87 -0.60 9.82
C LYS A 113 11.58 -1.76 9.16
N LEU A 114 12.89 -1.61 8.98
CA LEU A 114 13.78 -2.69 8.56
C LEU A 114 14.61 -3.14 9.76
N TYR A 115 14.66 -4.44 9.96
CA TYR A 115 15.46 -5.13 10.95
C TYR A 115 16.55 -5.95 10.23
N GLY A 116 17.60 -6.30 10.96
CA GLY A 116 18.82 -6.91 10.40
C GLY A 116 20.01 -5.97 10.54
N GLY A 117 21.23 -6.51 10.45
CA GLY A 117 22.48 -5.75 10.57
C GLY A 117 22.74 -4.85 9.35
N ILE A 118 21.91 -3.83 9.19
CA ILE A 118 21.92 -2.92 8.05
C ILE A 118 22.79 -1.71 8.41
N GLY A 119 23.71 -1.33 7.52
CA GLY A 119 24.42 -0.05 7.65
C GLY A 119 23.44 1.13 7.57
N SER A 120 23.67 2.18 8.34
CA SER A 120 22.79 3.37 8.41
C SER A 120 22.43 3.96 7.03
N TRP A 121 23.33 3.84 6.05
CA TRP A 121 23.14 4.33 4.68
C TRP A 121 22.07 3.55 3.87
N ILE A 122 21.94 2.23 4.07
CA ILE A 122 20.87 1.42 3.44
C ILE A 122 19.56 1.70 4.14
N ALA A 123 19.57 1.77 5.48
CA ALA A 123 18.38 2.11 6.24
C ALA A 123 17.80 3.45 5.76
N SER A 124 18.63 4.49 5.61
CA SER A 124 18.16 5.79 5.12
C SER A 124 17.61 5.77 3.70
N TYR A 125 18.22 5.01 2.77
CA TYR A 125 17.74 4.93 1.39
C TYR A 125 16.35 4.29 1.30
N PHE A 126 16.15 3.20 2.04
CA PHE A 126 14.86 2.50 2.08
C PHE A 126 13.79 3.26 2.87
N THR A 127 14.12 3.87 4.01
CA THR A 127 13.08 4.47 4.86
C THR A 127 12.55 5.80 4.34
N SER A 128 13.37 6.70 3.77
CA SER A 128 12.83 8.02 3.35
C SER A 128 12.30 8.06 1.91
N GLY A 129 12.93 7.32 0.99
CA GLY A 129 12.53 7.27 -0.41
C GLY A 129 11.39 6.28 -0.65
N ALA A 130 11.58 5.04 -0.20
CA ALA A 130 10.63 3.98 -0.51
C ALA A 130 9.27 4.16 0.17
N GLU A 131 9.20 4.76 1.37
CA GLU A 131 7.91 5.02 2.02
C GLU A 131 7.00 5.91 1.16
N ASN A 132 7.56 6.97 0.58
CA ASN A 132 6.80 7.88 -0.28
C ASN A 132 6.41 7.24 -1.61
N ASP A 133 7.30 6.45 -2.20
CA ASP A 133 7.02 5.77 -3.47
C ASP A 133 5.98 4.65 -3.29
N ILE A 134 6.08 3.87 -2.21
CA ILE A 134 5.08 2.86 -1.83
C ILE A 134 3.73 3.53 -1.59
N LYS A 135 3.72 4.63 -0.84
CA LYS A 135 2.49 5.40 -0.60
C LYS A 135 1.84 5.84 -1.90
N ARG A 136 2.60 6.45 -2.82
CA ARG A 136 2.11 6.89 -4.13
C ARG A 136 1.63 5.73 -5.00
N SER A 137 2.34 4.60 -4.99
CA SER A 137 1.94 3.42 -5.74
C SER A 137 0.58 2.89 -5.25
N ILE A 138 0.40 2.76 -3.93
CA ILE A 138 -0.87 2.30 -3.37
C ILE A 138 -2.00 3.28 -3.68
N GLU A 139 -1.75 4.59 -3.52
CA GLU A 139 -2.71 5.64 -3.87
C GLU A 139 -3.13 5.56 -5.34
N LYS A 140 -2.21 5.24 -6.25
CA LYS A 140 -2.50 5.05 -7.67
C LYS A 140 -3.28 3.75 -7.95
N ASP A 141 -2.79 2.61 -7.45
CA ASP A 141 -3.32 1.29 -7.79
C ASP A 141 -4.76 1.09 -7.29
N VAL A 142 -5.09 1.63 -6.11
CA VAL A 142 -6.45 1.54 -5.54
C VAL A 142 -7.42 2.52 -6.21
N SER A 143 -6.91 3.63 -6.75
CA SER A 143 -7.72 4.65 -7.41
C SER A 143 -7.82 4.49 -8.93
N GLN A 144 -7.26 3.42 -9.49
CA GLN A 144 -7.34 3.11 -10.91
C GLN A 144 -8.61 2.27 -11.20
N PHE A 145 -9.51 2.81 -12.02
CA PHE A 145 -10.72 2.14 -12.54
C PHE A 145 -10.65 2.00 -14.05
#